data_AF-A0A7Z8QUD4-F1
#
_entry.id   AF-A0A7Z8QUD4-F1
#
_cell.length_a   1.000
_cell.length_b   1.000
_cell.length_c   1.000
_cell.angle_alpha   90.00
_cell.angle_beta   90.00
_cell.angle_gamma   90.00
#
_symmetry.space_group_name_H-M   'P 1'
#
loop_
_entity.id
_entity.type
_entity.pdbx_description
1 polymer ?
#
loop_
_entity_poly.entity_id
_entity_poly.type
_entity_poly.pdbx_seq_one_letter_code
_entity_poly.pdbx_strand_id
1 'polypeptide(L)'
;MNLHDVIQINPEQTSAAIVLEQGISNNALVAHYTPTQAAIQVFKHLAEAVLPSAKSEQRALNLYGSYGSGKSHLAVVLAQLLRDGASTKGFSKLIERLCLAGENQLADKLKEAFLPKTDKEAKPYLLVSLYASGTTSLGAKLMEGLFDALQRESELDIKAILPSTEYEVCVKRFEKMIDDNEAFSDADLSQWTLKRSHHYISTEDLLFNLKGHQPLALEVFLDWHEAVCFGQSFDISQAGGKNYIDAYLEAGKNLAEKYNYGGIVVLWDEFGNALEDLIGNTARNAGQEIMSLQQFIETVCEPDTGHTLFFGVTHVSFQEYGDRTHASEVIKESLEKISGRFNKAFKIELNAAESDGYHLLGMQKTWSEQGKQLLSQDQPAKLKLLEACKSLPLFQSLNEHLEQVFEDVYPLHPVMAVGLFNLSKLAQANRTALTFFRDNAGEILNAELNDHHLWQKELVRLPQLLHYYADNLKKESPSDWRRYEQAISNVNGDSAEEIKIRKDILSVLLLAQLLENVKASDELLACVLYDDEPNTA
;
A
#
# COMPACT_ATOMS: atom_id res chain seq x y z
N MET A 1 -4.94 37.72 15.91
CA MET A 1 -5.00 36.67 14.86
C MET A 1 -4.92 35.35 15.58
N ASN A 2 -5.71 34.37 15.17
CA ASN A 2 -5.78 33.08 15.85
C ASN A 2 -5.42 31.96 14.87
N LEU A 3 -5.26 30.74 15.39
CA LEU A 3 -4.89 29.59 14.56
C LEU A 3 -5.89 29.32 13.42
N HIS A 4 -7.19 29.60 13.60
CA HIS A 4 -8.18 29.46 12.53
C HIS A 4 -7.94 30.38 11.31
N ASP A 5 -7.16 31.46 11.46
CA ASP A 5 -6.78 32.35 10.36
C ASP A 5 -5.66 31.74 9.50
N VAL A 6 -4.83 30.85 10.08
CA VAL A 6 -3.60 30.33 9.45
C VAL A 6 -3.68 28.86 9.05
N ILE A 7 -4.47 28.05 9.75
CA ILE A 7 -4.67 26.63 9.46
C ILE A 7 -6.15 26.24 9.52
N GLN A 8 -6.51 25.22 8.75
CA GLN A 8 -7.80 24.54 8.82
C GLN A 8 -7.58 23.08 9.17
N ILE A 9 -8.35 22.54 10.12
CA ILE A 9 -8.33 21.12 10.46
C ILE A 9 -9.43 20.41 9.66
N ASN A 10 -9.04 19.39 8.90
CA ASN A 10 -9.93 18.61 8.04
C ASN A 10 -10.83 17.70 8.90
N PRO A 11 -12.16 17.82 8.81
CA PRO A 11 -13.08 17.00 9.59
C PRO A 11 -13.21 15.56 9.08
N GLU A 12 -12.82 15.31 7.82
CA GLU A 12 -12.93 14.00 7.19
C GLU A 12 -11.54 13.39 6.95
N GLN A 13 -11.22 12.29 7.66
CA GLN A 13 -10.56 11.16 7.02
C GLN A 13 -10.74 9.81 7.75
N THR A 14 -10.77 8.79 6.89
CA THR A 14 -11.20 7.39 7.01
C THR A 14 -10.13 6.44 7.57
N SER A 15 -10.61 5.29 8.07
CA SER A 15 -9.88 4.17 8.67
C SER A 15 -8.52 3.80 8.03
N ALA A 16 -7.53 3.49 8.88
CA ALA A 16 -6.14 3.15 8.55
C ALA A 16 -5.90 1.83 7.76
N ALA A 17 -6.95 1.06 7.46
CA ALA A 17 -6.84 -0.15 6.64
C ALA A 17 -7.62 0.07 5.33
N ILE A 18 -6.90 0.03 4.20
CA ILE A 18 -7.49 0.18 2.87
C ILE A 18 -7.67 -1.22 2.30
N VAL A 19 -8.92 -1.61 2.04
CA VAL A 19 -9.25 -2.80 1.26
C VAL A 19 -9.19 -2.40 -0.22
N LEU A 20 -8.37 -3.10 -1.00
CA LEU A 20 -7.97 -2.66 -2.34
C LEU A 20 -9.13 -2.63 -3.35
N GLU A 21 -10.08 -3.59 -3.32
CA GLU A 21 -11.33 -3.54 -4.12
C GLU A 21 -12.14 -2.26 -3.87
N GLN A 22 -12.32 -1.93 -2.59
CA GLN A 22 -13.08 -0.76 -2.17
C GLN A 22 -12.31 0.54 -2.47
N GLY A 23 -10.98 0.45 -2.45
CA GLY A 23 -10.09 1.58 -2.69
C GLY A 23 -9.93 1.96 -4.16
N ILE A 24 -9.98 0.99 -5.08
CA ILE A 24 -9.83 1.21 -6.52
C ILE A 24 -10.93 2.15 -7.09
N SER A 25 -12.12 2.16 -6.49
CA SER A 25 -13.22 3.06 -6.90
C SER A 25 -13.29 4.35 -6.08
N ASN A 26 -12.47 4.48 -5.04
CA ASN A 26 -12.51 5.61 -4.12
C ASN A 26 -11.47 6.67 -4.49
N ASN A 27 -11.89 7.66 -5.27
CA ASN A 27 -11.07 8.81 -5.65
C ASN A 27 -10.54 9.63 -4.45
N ALA A 28 -11.19 9.54 -3.28
CA ALA A 28 -10.71 10.23 -2.08
C ALA A 28 -9.36 9.67 -1.62
N LEU A 29 -9.10 8.37 -1.81
CA LEU A 29 -7.84 7.76 -1.39
C LEU A 29 -6.62 8.37 -2.08
N VAL A 30 -6.72 8.70 -3.38
CA VAL A 30 -5.64 9.42 -4.09
C VAL A 30 -5.54 10.86 -3.58
N ALA A 31 -6.69 11.52 -3.40
CA ALA A 31 -6.77 12.90 -2.92
C ALA A 31 -6.09 13.11 -1.56
N HIS A 32 -6.02 12.06 -0.75
CA HIS A 32 -5.37 12.06 0.56
C HIS A 32 -4.10 11.21 0.62
N TYR A 33 -3.55 10.79 -0.52
CA TYR A 33 -2.25 10.11 -0.50
C TYR A 33 -1.14 11.13 -0.26
N THR A 34 -0.27 10.83 0.70
CA THR A 34 0.95 11.58 0.96
C THR A 34 2.13 10.72 0.53
N PRO A 35 2.86 11.13 -0.53
CA PRO A 35 3.92 10.31 -1.09
C PRO A 35 5.13 10.32 -0.15
N THR A 36 5.47 9.14 0.37
CA THR A 36 6.74 8.92 1.09
C THR A 36 7.92 8.97 0.12
N GLN A 37 9.15 9.05 0.63
CA GLN A 37 10.34 8.98 -0.23
C GLN A 37 10.38 7.69 -1.07
N ALA A 38 9.99 6.55 -0.49
CA ALA A 38 9.87 5.29 -1.21
C ALA A 38 8.81 5.37 -2.33
N ALA A 39 7.66 5.98 -2.05
CA ALA A 39 6.61 6.18 -3.05
C ALA A 39 7.05 7.10 -4.20
N ILE A 40 7.80 8.17 -3.90
CA ILE A 40 8.38 9.07 -4.91
C ILE A 40 9.29 8.29 -5.86
N GLN A 41 10.12 7.39 -5.35
CA GLN A 41 10.98 6.54 -6.18
C GLN A 41 10.17 5.59 -7.06
N VAL A 42 9.07 5.05 -6.54
CA VAL A 42 8.14 4.21 -7.33
C VAL A 42 7.48 5.02 -8.44
N PHE A 43 7.04 6.26 -8.19
CA PHE A 43 6.50 7.13 -9.24
C PHE A 43 7.53 7.49 -10.30
N LYS A 44 8.77 7.82 -9.91
CA LYS A 44 9.88 8.07 -10.85
C LYS A 44 10.11 6.88 -11.75
N HIS A 45 10.18 5.69 -11.16
CA HIS A 45 10.34 4.45 -11.89
C HIS A 45 9.15 4.17 -12.82
N LEU A 46 7.92 4.34 -12.33
CA LEU A 46 6.72 4.10 -13.12
C LEU A 46 6.68 5.00 -14.37
N ALA A 47 7.04 6.28 -14.23
CA ALA A 47 7.11 7.22 -15.34
C ALA A 47 8.08 6.76 -16.45
N GLU A 48 9.10 5.97 -16.10
CA GLU A 48 10.03 5.37 -17.08
C GLU A 48 9.52 4.02 -17.59
N ALA A 49 8.91 3.19 -16.73
CA ALA A 49 8.46 1.83 -17.05
C ALA A 49 7.37 1.78 -18.13
N VAL A 50 6.53 2.83 -18.21
CA VAL A 50 5.46 2.95 -19.21
C VAL A 50 5.96 3.35 -20.59
N LEU A 51 7.21 3.81 -20.70
CA LEU A 51 7.77 4.22 -21.98
C LEU A 51 8.02 3.01 -22.89
N PRO A 52 7.86 3.14 -24.21
CA PRO A 52 8.18 2.08 -25.17
C PRO A 52 9.62 1.58 -25.03
N SER A 53 10.56 2.48 -24.72
CA SER A 53 11.98 2.17 -24.57
C SER A 53 12.36 1.46 -23.26
N ALA A 54 11.38 1.21 -22.36
CA ALA A 54 11.64 0.55 -21.09
C ALA A 54 11.98 -0.93 -21.29
N LYS A 55 12.92 -1.46 -20.50
CA LYS A 55 13.21 -2.90 -20.49
C LYS A 55 12.09 -3.67 -19.78
N SER A 56 11.90 -4.94 -20.16
CA SER A 56 10.89 -5.83 -19.54
C SER A 56 10.99 -5.89 -18.02
N GLU A 57 12.21 -5.95 -17.48
CA GLU A 57 12.47 -6.00 -16.04
C GLU A 57 11.92 -4.75 -15.32
N GLN A 58 11.88 -3.57 -15.98
CA GLN A 58 11.36 -2.34 -15.39
C GLN A 58 9.84 -2.37 -15.22
N ARG A 59 9.13 -3.28 -15.89
CA ARG A 59 7.67 -3.36 -15.88
C ARG A 59 7.14 -4.35 -14.84
N ALA A 60 8.01 -5.10 -14.16
CA ALA A 60 7.67 -5.93 -13.02
C ALA A 60 8.24 -5.33 -11.72
N LEU A 61 7.36 -4.99 -10.79
CA LEU A 61 7.67 -4.39 -9.49
C LEU A 61 7.19 -5.27 -8.34
N ASN A 62 8.05 -5.39 -7.33
CA ASN A 62 7.65 -5.94 -6.03
C ASN A 62 7.72 -4.83 -4.99
N LEU A 63 6.56 -4.44 -4.46
CA LEU A 63 6.42 -3.45 -3.39
C LEU A 63 6.34 -4.20 -2.05
N TYR A 64 7.42 -4.16 -1.25
CA TYR A 64 7.49 -4.91 -0.01
C TYR A 64 7.67 -4.01 1.21
N GLY A 65 7.04 -4.37 2.34
CA GLY A 65 7.16 -3.61 3.57
C GLY A 65 6.27 -4.13 4.69
N SER A 66 6.56 -3.71 5.92
CA SER A 66 5.80 -4.10 7.11
C SER A 66 4.32 -3.70 7.03
N TYR A 67 3.50 -4.26 7.93
CA TYR A 67 2.11 -3.85 8.02
C TYR A 67 2.02 -2.37 8.40
N GLY A 68 1.11 -1.62 7.75
CA GLY A 68 0.97 -0.19 7.98
C GLY A 68 1.95 0.71 7.22
N SER A 69 2.88 0.16 6.41
CA SER A 69 3.85 0.97 5.66
C SER A 69 3.26 1.77 4.47
N GLY A 70 1.96 1.67 4.23
CA GLY A 70 1.28 2.36 3.13
C GLY A 70 1.39 1.67 1.75
N LYS A 71 1.98 0.47 1.66
CA LYS A 71 2.16 -0.27 0.39
C LYS A 71 0.86 -0.52 -0.39
N SER A 72 -0.22 -0.95 0.28
CA SER A 72 -1.53 -1.19 -0.37
C SER A 72 -2.19 0.13 -0.79
N HIS A 73 -1.95 1.24 -0.08
CA HIS A 73 -2.39 2.58 -0.50
C HIS A 73 -1.67 3.03 -1.76
N LEU A 74 -0.33 2.90 -1.78
CA LEU A 74 0.49 3.21 -2.96
C LEU A 74 0.04 2.39 -4.17
N ALA A 75 -0.16 1.09 -3.99
CA ALA A 75 -0.70 0.18 -5.00
C ALA A 75 -2.01 0.70 -5.62
N VAL A 76 -2.99 1.10 -4.80
CA VAL A 76 -4.25 1.69 -5.27
C VAL A 76 -4.01 2.99 -6.05
N VAL A 77 -3.09 3.84 -5.59
CA VAL A 77 -2.75 5.10 -6.27
C VAL A 77 -2.12 4.84 -7.63
N LEU A 78 -1.19 3.88 -7.74
CA LEU A 78 -0.58 3.50 -9.02
C LEU A 78 -1.64 2.93 -9.98
N ALA A 79 -2.55 2.08 -9.49
CA ALA A 79 -3.63 1.53 -10.28
C ALA A 79 -4.57 2.61 -10.82
N GLN A 80 -4.99 3.56 -9.97
CA GLN A 80 -5.84 4.68 -10.41
C GLN A 80 -5.10 5.60 -11.39
N LEU A 81 -3.79 5.81 -11.21
CA LEU A 81 -2.98 6.64 -12.11
C LEU A 81 -2.92 6.02 -13.51
N LEU A 82 -2.67 4.72 -13.58
CA LEU A 82 -2.58 3.96 -14.82
C LEU A 82 -3.93 3.77 -15.52
N ARG A 83 -5.01 3.63 -14.74
CA ARG A 83 -6.37 3.47 -15.27
C ARG A 83 -6.98 4.79 -15.72
N ASP A 84 -6.92 5.82 -14.88
CA ASP A 84 -7.73 7.04 -15.04
C ASP A 84 -6.94 8.28 -15.48
N GLY A 85 -5.61 8.24 -15.36
CA GLY A 85 -4.73 9.36 -15.65
C GLY A 85 -4.54 10.33 -14.47
N ALA A 86 -3.56 11.22 -14.58
CA ALA A 86 -3.18 12.20 -13.55
C ALA A 86 -4.16 13.40 -13.43
N SER A 87 -5.28 13.37 -14.14
CA SER A 87 -6.22 14.49 -14.27
C SER A 87 -7.42 14.41 -13.33
N THR A 88 -7.55 13.34 -12.53
CA THR A 88 -8.65 13.28 -11.55
C THR A 88 -8.46 14.34 -10.46
N LYS A 89 -9.55 14.78 -9.83
CA LYS A 89 -9.48 15.71 -8.68
C LYS A 89 -8.61 15.18 -7.53
N GLY A 90 -8.48 13.86 -7.41
CA GLY A 90 -7.58 13.23 -6.45
C GLY A 90 -6.11 13.43 -6.84
N PHE A 91 -5.77 13.20 -8.12
CA PHE A 91 -4.42 13.37 -8.61
C PHE A 91 -3.93 14.82 -8.61
N SER A 92 -4.79 15.82 -8.83
CA SER A 92 -4.36 17.22 -8.75
C SER A 92 -3.79 17.56 -7.37
N LYS A 93 -4.40 17.05 -6.28
CA LYS A 93 -3.86 17.20 -4.92
C LYS A 93 -2.56 16.43 -4.71
N LEU A 94 -2.43 15.23 -5.28
CA LEU A 94 -1.18 14.47 -5.20
C LEU A 94 -0.03 15.20 -5.91
N ILE A 95 -0.29 15.74 -7.11
CA ILE A 95 0.65 16.57 -7.87
C ILE A 95 1.07 17.80 -7.06
N GLU A 96 0.12 18.51 -6.43
CA GLU A 96 0.43 19.65 -5.55
C GLU A 96 1.38 19.24 -4.41
N ARG A 97 1.14 18.09 -3.78
CA ARG A 97 2.03 17.57 -2.72
C ARG A 97 3.42 17.21 -3.23
N LEU A 98 3.53 16.61 -4.43
CA LEU A 98 4.83 16.34 -5.06
C LEU A 98 5.59 17.65 -5.33
N CYS A 99 4.92 18.69 -5.85
CA CYS A 99 5.52 20.01 -6.04
C CYS A 99 6.00 20.63 -4.72
N LEU A 100 5.18 20.55 -3.66
CA LEU A 100 5.56 21.01 -2.31
C LEU A 100 6.76 20.25 -1.74
N ALA A 101 6.88 18.96 -2.06
CA ALA A 101 8.03 18.13 -1.71
C ALA A 101 9.28 18.37 -2.60
N GLY A 102 9.25 19.36 -3.50
CA GLY A 102 10.36 19.69 -4.42
C GLY A 102 10.43 18.83 -5.69
N GLU A 103 9.49 17.92 -5.90
CA GLU A 103 9.48 16.96 -7.01
C GLU A 103 8.74 17.49 -8.26
N ASN A 104 9.02 18.74 -8.65
CA ASN A 104 8.33 19.40 -9.77
C ASN A 104 8.52 18.68 -11.11
N GLN A 105 9.75 18.22 -11.39
CA GLN A 105 10.03 17.47 -12.63
C GLN A 105 9.28 16.15 -12.69
N LEU A 106 9.12 15.47 -11.56
CA LEU A 106 8.32 14.24 -11.49
C LEU A 106 6.85 14.56 -11.74
N ALA A 107 6.33 15.61 -11.09
CA ALA A 107 4.95 16.04 -11.25
C ALA A 107 4.60 16.32 -12.74
N ASP A 108 5.50 16.95 -13.47
CA ASP A 108 5.34 17.20 -14.91
C ASP A 108 5.40 15.91 -15.72
N LYS A 109 6.40 15.04 -15.48
CA LYS A 109 6.50 13.72 -16.12
C LYS A 109 5.25 12.87 -15.93
N LEU A 110 4.66 12.88 -14.73
CA LEU A 110 3.43 12.13 -14.46
C LEU A 110 2.24 12.68 -15.25
N LYS A 111 2.12 14.01 -15.40
CA LYS A 111 1.06 14.61 -16.22
C LYS A 111 1.22 14.29 -17.70
N GLU A 112 2.45 14.31 -18.18
CA GLU A 112 2.77 13.99 -19.59
C GLU A 112 2.54 12.51 -19.90
N ALA A 113 2.93 11.61 -18.99
CA ALA A 113 2.79 10.16 -19.18
C ALA A 113 1.35 9.66 -18.99
N PHE A 114 0.59 10.26 -18.06
CA PHE A 114 -0.72 9.78 -17.64
C PHE A 114 -1.82 10.79 -17.99
N LEU A 115 -2.14 10.87 -19.28
CA LEU A 115 -3.17 11.76 -19.79
C LEU A 115 -4.60 11.34 -19.34
N PRO A 116 -5.55 12.28 -19.21
CA PRO A 116 -6.95 11.99 -18.93
C PRO A 116 -7.55 11.03 -19.97
N LYS A 117 -8.44 10.12 -19.57
CA LYS A 117 -9.23 9.29 -20.52
C LYS A 117 -10.00 10.09 -21.58
N THR A 118 -10.29 11.38 -21.34
CA THR A 118 -10.95 12.25 -22.34
C THR A 118 -10.00 12.72 -23.44
N ASP A 119 -8.68 12.58 -23.25
CA ASP A 119 -7.67 12.89 -24.25
C ASP A 119 -7.58 11.74 -25.27
N LYS A 120 -7.40 12.08 -26.54
CA LYS A 120 -7.29 11.10 -27.63
C LYS A 120 -5.96 10.35 -27.59
N GLU A 121 -4.91 10.99 -27.09
CA GLU A 121 -3.58 10.39 -26.95
C GLU A 121 -3.45 9.58 -25.65
N ALA A 122 -4.49 9.56 -24.79
CA ALA A 122 -4.45 8.80 -23.57
C ALA A 122 -4.38 7.29 -23.84
N LYS A 123 -3.49 6.64 -23.10
CA LYS A 123 -3.25 5.19 -23.15
C LYS A 123 -3.51 4.58 -21.77
N PRO A 124 -4.78 4.44 -21.35
CA PRO A 124 -5.09 3.84 -20.06
C PRO A 124 -4.68 2.36 -20.04
N TYR A 125 -4.44 1.81 -18.85
CA TYR A 125 -4.19 0.40 -18.66
C TYR A 125 -5.43 -0.32 -18.14
N LEU A 126 -5.66 -1.53 -18.63
CA LEU A 126 -6.70 -2.40 -18.08
C LEU A 126 -6.26 -2.87 -16.69
N LEU A 127 -7.02 -2.51 -15.67
CA LEU A 127 -6.70 -2.87 -14.29
C LEU A 127 -7.18 -4.28 -13.96
N VAL A 128 -6.25 -5.21 -13.84
CA VAL A 128 -6.43 -6.53 -13.25
C VAL A 128 -6.04 -6.47 -11.80
N SER A 129 -6.99 -6.75 -10.89
CA SER A 129 -6.71 -6.75 -9.47
C SER A 129 -6.89 -8.15 -8.90
N LEU A 130 -5.89 -8.64 -8.21
CA LEU A 130 -5.84 -9.99 -7.66
C LEU A 130 -5.78 -9.96 -6.14
N TYR A 131 -6.51 -10.88 -5.52
CA TYR A 131 -6.60 -11.07 -4.07
C TYR A 131 -6.40 -12.55 -3.73
N ALA A 132 -6.47 -12.88 -2.43
CA ALA A 132 -6.56 -14.25 -1.98
C ALA A 132 -7.87 -14.90 -2.49
N SER A 133 -7.85 -15.44 -3.71
CA SER A 133 -8.96 -16.22 -4.27
C SER A 133 -8.79 -17.70 -3.96
N GLY A 134 -9.92 -18.42 -3.85
CA GLY A 134 -9.98 -19.86 -3.57
C GLY A 134 -9.57 -20.74 -4.76
N THR A 135 -8.99 -20.17 -5.81
CA THR A 135 -8.51 -20.92 -6.97
C THR A 135 -7.14 -21.54 -6.74
N THR A 136 -6.85 -22.58 -7.51
CA THR A 136 -5.85 -23.60 -7.18
C THR A 136 -4.43 -23.31 -7.70
N SER A 137 -4.24 -22.43 -8.70
CA SER A 137 -2.92 -22.12 -9.28
C SER A 137 -2.73 -20.63 -9.57
N LEU A 138 -1.47 -20.16 -9.69
CA LEU A 138 -1.17 -18.76 -10.02
C LEU A 138 -1.73 -18.35 -11.39
N GLY A 139 -1.63 -19.23 -12.38
CA GLY A 139 -2.16 -18.99 -13.73
C GLY A 139 -3.69 -18.87 -13.76
N ALA A 140 -4.39 -19.69 -12.96
CA ALA A 140 -5.84 -19.59 -12.82
C ALA A 140 -6.26 -18.25 -12.22
N LYS A 141 -5.57 -17.79 -11.16
CA LYS A 141 -5.79 -16.47 -10.54
C LYS A 141 -5.61 -15.34 -11.56
N LEU A 142 -4.55 -15.39 -12.35
CA LEU A 142 -4.29 -14.39 -13.39
C LEU A 142 -5.39 -14.39 -14.46
N MET A 143 -5.85 -15.54 -14.93
CA MET A 143 -6.90 -15.62 -15.94
C MET A 143 -8.27 -15.15 -15.43
N GLU A 144 -8.64 -15.57 -14.21
CA GLU A 144 -9.85 -15.12 -13.52
C GLU A 144 -9.86 -13.58 -13.43
N GLY A 145 -8.77 -12.99 -12.90
CA GLY A 145 -8.67 -11.54 -12.78
C GLY A 145 -8.66 -10.79 -14.11
N LEU A 146 -8.09 -11.37 -15.18
CA LEU A 146 -8.13 -10.78 -16.52
C LEU A 146 -9.55 -10.77 -17.07
N PHE A 147 -10.27 -11.88 -16.93
CA PHE A 147 -11.64 -12.00 -17.40
C PHE A 147 -12.57 -11.04 -16.65
N ASP A 148 -12.45 -10.97 -15.32
CA ASP A 148 -13.20 -10.03 -14.49
C ASP A 148 -12.90 -8.57 -14.87
N ALA A 149 -11.63 -8.25 -15.13
CA ALA A 149 -11.25 -6.90 -15.57
C ALA A 149 -11.89 -6.52 -16.90
N LEU A 150 -11.90 -7.44 -17.87
CA LEU A 150 -12.52 -7.23 -19.17
C LEU A 150 -14.05 -7.10 -19.06
N GLN A 151 -14.70 -7.91 -18.20
CA GLN A 151 -16.14 -7.84 -17.99
C GLN A 151 -16.60 -6.51 -17.36
N ARG A 152 -15.75 -5.88 -16.53
CA ARG A 152 -16.07 -4.58 -15.92
C ARG A 152 -16.15 -3.44 -16.93
N GLU A 153 -15.46 -3.56 -18.06
CA GLU A 153 -15.40 -2.52 -19.10
C GLU A 153 -16.41 -2.86 -20.22
N SER A 154 -17.62 -2.30 -20.13
CA SER A 154 -18.74 -2.61 -21.03
C SER A 154 -18.50 -2.30 -22.52
N GLU A 155 -17.49 -1.48 -22.82
CA GLU A 155 -17.13 -1.08 -24.19
C GLU A 155 -16.22 -2.09 -24.89
N LEU A 156 -15.66 -3.06 -24.15
CA LEU A 156 -14.72 -4.04 -24.67
C LEU A 156 -15.43 -5.31 -25.15
N ASP A 157 -15.14 -5.75 -26.37
CA ASP A 157 -15.52 -7.09 -26.83
C ASP A 157 -14.46 -8.11 -26.40
N ILE A 158 -14.81 -8.91 -25.38
CA ILE A 158 -13.96 -9.95 -24.82
C ILE A 158 -13.46 -10.92 -25.90
N LYS A 159 -14.30 -11.28 -26.88
CA LYS A 159 -13.92 -12.22 -27.95
C LYS A 159 -12.94 -11.62 -28.95
N ALA A 160 -12.92 -10.29 -29.06
CA ALA A 160 -11.95 -9.58 -29.90
C ALA A 160 -10.61 -9.36 -29.18
N ILE A 161 -10.57 -9.56 -27.86
CA ILE A 161 -9.39 -9.31 -27.01
C ILE A 161 -8.70 -10.62 -26.62
N LEU A 162 -9.45 -11.60 -26.13
CA LEU A 162 -8.91 -12.87 -25.68
C LEU A 162 -8.87 -13.90 -26.82
N PRO A 163 -7.78 -14.68 -26.92
CA PRO A 163 -7.78 -15.88 -27.77
C PRO A 163 -8.61 -17.00 -27.16
N SER A 164 -8.89 -18.03 -27.97
CA SER A 164 -9.39 -19.29 -27.43
C SER A 164 -8.33 -19.92 -26.52
N THR A 165 -8.72 -20.22 -25.28
CA THR A 165 -7.80 -20.80 -24.29
C THR A 165 -7.65 -22.30 -24.48
N GLU A 166 -6.62 -22.87 -23.85
CA GLU A 166 -6.41 -24.32 -23.75
C GLU A 166 -7.63 -25.06 -23.17
N TYR A 167 -8.32 -24.46 -22.20
CA TYR A 167 -9.56 -25.03 -21.66
C TYR A 167 -10.72 -24.95 -22.64
N GLU A 168 -10.91 -23.83 -23.34
CA GLU A 168 -12.00 -23.68 -24.30
C GLU A 168 -11.91 -24.68 -25.45
N VAL A 169 -10.72 -24.90 -26.01
CA VAL A 169 -10.56 -25.85 -27.13
C VAL A 169 -10.74 -27.30 -26.66
N CYS A 170 -10.30 -27.61 -25.43
CA CYS A 170 -10.50 -28.92 -24.82
C CYS A 170 -11.99 -29.17 -24.51
N VAL A 171 -12.70 -28.20 -23.93
CA VAL A 171 -14.15 -28.28 -23.68
C VAL A 171 -14.92 -28.48 -24.98
N LYS A 172 -14.64 -27.66 -26.02
CA LYS A 172 -15.26 -27.81 -27.35
C LYS A 172 -15.02 -29.20 -27.94
N ARG A 173 -13.80 -29.75 -27.77
CA ARG A 173 -13.47 -31.10 -28.23
C ARG A 173 -14.21 -32.16 -27.43
N PHE A 174 -14.28 -32.00 -26.11
CA PHE A 174 -14.98 -32.91 -25.20
C PHE A 174 -16.47 -32.99 -25.56
N GLU A 175 -17.14 -31.84 -25.62
CA GLU A 175 -18.57 -31.74 -25.95
C GLU A 175 -18.86 -32.38 -27.31
N LYS A 176 -18.04 -32.08 -28.33
CA LYS A 176 -18.15 -32.73 -29.63
C LYS A 176 -18.02 -34.25 -29.56
N MET A 177 -17.13 -34.79 -28.73
CA MET A 177 -16.98 -36.24 -28.59
C MET A 177 -18.20 -36.88 -27.91
N ILE A 178 -18.83 -36.20 -26.95
CA ILE A 178 -20.10 -36.65 -26.35
C ILE A 178 -21.22 -36.61 -27.38
N ASP A 179 -21.31 -35.55 -28.18
CA ASP A 179 -22.31 -35.41 -29.24
C ASP A 179 -22.15 -36.49 -30.34
N ASP A 180 -20.90 -36.81 -30.71
CA ASP A 180 -20.59 -37.83 -31.71
C ASP A 180 -20.83 -39.26 -31.18
N ASN A 181 -20.77 -39.48 -29.86
CA ASN A 181 -21.00 -40.78 -29.22
C ASN A 181 -21.56 -40.66 -27.79
N GLU A 182 -22.85 -40.94 -27.66
CA GLU A 182 -23.61 -40.87 -26.40
C GLU A 182 -23.06 -41.79 -25.30
N ALA A 183 -22.29 -42.83 -25.65
CA ALA A 183 -21.63 -43.70 -24.67
C ALA A 183 -20.56 -43.00 -23.83
N PHE A 184 -20.15 -41.78 -24.20
CA PHE A 184 -19.24 -40.96 -23.41
C PHE A 184 -19.95 -39.99 -22.46
N SER A 185 -21.28 -39.93 -22.50
CA SER A 185 -22.08 -39.12 -21.57
C SER A 185 -22.20 -39.81 -20.20
N ASP A 186 -21.83 -39.11 -19.13
CA ASP A 186 -21.75 -39.61 -17.74
C ASP A 186 -21.10 -41.01 -17.62
N ALA A 187 -20.06 -41.25 -18.42
CA ALA A 187 -19.34 -42.51 -18.44
C ALA A 187 -18.37 -42.60 -17.27
N ASP A 188 -18.30 -43.77 -16.63
CA ASP A 188 -17.32 -44.07 -15.58
C ASP A 188 -15.90 -44.04 -16.17
N LEU A 189 -15.06 -43.15 -15.65
CA LEU A 189 -13.68 -42.97 -16.14
C LEU A 189 -12.79 -44.19 -15.89
N SER A 190 -13.16 -45.08 -14.96
CA SER A 190 -12.43 -46.33 -14.70
C SER A 190 -12.48 -47.32 -15.87
N GLN A 191 -13.34 -47.09 -16.86
CA GLN A 191 -13.36 -47.86 -18.10
C GLN A 191 -12.08 -47.68 -18.93
N TRP A 192 -11.33 -46.61 -18.70
CA TRP A 192 -10.07 -46.32 -19.38
C TRP A 192 -8.89 -46.38 -18.40
N THR A 193 -7.75 -46.90 -18.88
CA THR A 193 -6.50 -46.91 -18.13
C THR A 193 -5.81 -45.55 -18.24
N LEU A 194 -6.29 -44.56 -17.47
CA LEU A 194 -5.71 -43.21 -17.45
C LEU A 194 -4.54 -43.14 -16.47
N LYS A 195 -3.53 -42.33 -16.80
CA LYS A 195 -2.36 -42.12 -15.92
C LYS A 195 -2.75 -41.42 -14.61
N ARG A 196 -3.84 -40.63 -14.64
CA ARG A 196 -4.30 -39.74 -13.55
C ARG A 196 -5.77 -39.95 -13.13
N SER A 197 -6.38 -41.12 -13.38
CA SER A 197 -7.83 -41.38 -13.18
C SER A 197 -8.37 -41.29 -11.74
N HIS A 198 -7.52 -41.33 -10.70
CA HIS A 198 -7.98 -41.45 -9.31
C HIS A 198 -8.70 -40.21 -8.75
N HIS A 199 -8.80 -39.13 -9.52
CA HIS A 199 -9.29 -37.84 -9.06
C HIS A 199 -10.69 -37.46 -9.56
N TYR A 200 -11.20 -38.14 -10.59
CA TYR A 200 -12.53 -37.89 -11.15
C TYR A 200 -13.23 -39.22 -11.42
N ILE A 201 -14.55 -39.25 -11.20
CA ILE A 201 -15.33 -40.49 -11.26
C ILE A 201 -15.98 -40.65 -12.63
N SER A 202 -16.61 -39.60 -13.17
CA SER A 202 -17.31 -39.65 -14.46
C SER A 202 -16.86 -38.57 -15.44
N THR A 203 -17.19 -38.76 -16.72
CA THR A 203 -16.95 -37.76 -17.76
C THR A 203 -17.72 -36.46 -17.53
N GLU A 204 -18.88 -36.50 -16.85
CA GLU A 204 -19.63 -35.29 -16.48
C GLU A 204 -18.90 -34.49 -15.39
N ASP A 205 -18.40 -35.16 -14.36
CA ASP A 205 -17.57 -34.55 -13.31
C ASP A 205 -16.28 -33.94 -13.92
N LEU A 206 -15.62 -34.67 -14.81
CA LEU A 206 -14.44 -34.17 -15.52
C LEU A 206 -14.76 -32.93 -16.37
N LEU A 207 -15.86 -32.94 -17.13
CA LEU A 207 -16.26 -31.80 -17.96
C LEU A 207 -16.64 -30.58 -17.11
N PHE A 208 -17.32 -30.77 -15.98
CA PHE A 208 -17.65 -29.70 -15.05
C PHE A 208 -16.38 -29.02 -14.51
N ASN A 209 -15.41 -29.82 -14.04
CA ASN A 209 -14.15 -29.29 -13.49
C ASN A 209 -13.22 -28.71 -14.58
N LEU A 210 -13.28 -29.24 -15.82
CA LEU A 210 -12.58 -28.67 -16.98
C LEU A 210 -13.15 -27.29 -17.34
N LYS A 211 -14.48 -27.13 -17.33
CA LYS A 211 -15.15 -25.81 -17.47
C LYS A 211 -14.82 -24.87 -16.31
N GLY A 212 -14.57 -25.43 -15.12
CA GLY A 212 -14.09 -24.73 -13.94
C GLY A 212 -12.58 -24.38 -13.94
N HIS A 213 -11.88 -24.57 -15.06
CA HIS A 213 -10.44 -24.28 -15.20
C HIS A 213 -9.52 -25.01 -14.20
N GLN A 214 -9.89 -26.24 -13.78
CA GLN A 214 -9.02 -27.01 -12.89
C GLN A 214 -7.84 -27.62 -13.66
N PRO A 215 -6.58 -27.40 -13.23
CA PRO A 215 -5.39 -27.92 -13.92
C PRO A 215 -5.40 -29.44 -14.06
N LEU A 216 -5.83 -30.15 -13.02
CA LEU A 216 -5.91 -31.61 -13.03
C LEU A 216 -6.97 -32.13 -14.01
N ALA A 217 -8.08 -31.41 -14.19
CA ALA A 217 -9.11 -31.78 -15.16
C ALA A 217 -8.58 -31.68 -16.60
N LEU A 218 -7.78 -30.66 -16.91
CA LEU A 218 -7.12 -30.53 -18.22
C LEU A 218 -6.19 -31.72 -18.49
N GLU A 219 -5.37 -32.07 -17.49
CA GLU A 219 -4.45 -33.21 -17.56
C GLU A 219 -5.17 -34.55 -17.75
N VAL A 220 -6.24 -34.78 -16.99
CA VAL A 220 -7.05 -36.00 -17.10
C VAL A 220 -7.83 -36.05 -18.41
N PHE A 221 -8.29 -34.91 -18.92
CA PHE A 221 -8.90 -34.82 -20.25
C PHE A 221 -7.93 -35.27 -21.35
N LEU A 222 -6.67 -34.83 -21.30
CA LEU A 222 -5.67 -35.22 -22.31
C LEU A 222 -5.40 -36.73 -22.26
N ASP A 223 -5.29 -37.32 -21.06
CA ASP A 223 -5.15 -38.76 -20.91
C ASP A 223 -6.38 -39.52 -21.42
N TRP A 224 -7.58 -39.01 -21.11
CA TRP A 224 -8.85 -39.60 -21.53
C TRP A 224 -9.03 -39.52 -23.05
N HIS A 225 -8.76 -38.37 -23.65
CA HIS A 225 -8.81 -38.19 -25.10
C HIS A 225 -7.84 -39.13 -25.81
N GLU A 226 -6.60 -39.25 -25.33
CA GLU A 226 -5.59 -40.17 -25.86
C GLU A 226 -6.10 -41.63 -25.79
N ALA A 227 -6.69 -42.03 -24.67
CA ALA A 227 -7.24 -43.38 -24.49
C ALA A 227 -8.42 -43.68 -25.42
N VAL A 228 -9.37 -42.75 -25.55
CA VAL A 228 -10.57 -42.89 -26.39
C VAL A 228 -10.21 -42.83 -27.89
N CYS A 229 -9.19 -42.07 -28.26
CA CYS A 229 -8.73 -41.93 -29.65
C CYS A 229 -7.62 -42.94 -30.04
N PHE A 230 -7.58 -44.10 -29.37
CA PHE A 230 -6.63 -45.20 -29.67
C PHE A 230 -5.15 -44.77 -29.67
N GLY A 231 -4.76 -43.91 -28.73
CA GLY A 231 -3.39 -43.43 -28.55
C GLY A 231 -3.04 -42.17 -29.35
N GLN A 232 -4.01 -41.53 -30.02
CA GLN A 232 -3.78 -40.22 -30.64
C GLN A 232 -3.92 -39.10 -29.61
N SER A 233 -2.84 -38.37 -29.34
CA SER A 233 -2.85 -37.23 -28.43
C SER A 233 -3.60 -36.03 -29.02
N PHE A 234 -4.28 -35.27 -28.16
CA PHE A 234 -4.85 -33.98 -28.54
C PHE A 234 -3.78 -32.89 -28.55
N ASP A 235 -3.57 -32.25 -29.69
CA ASP A 235 -2.68 -31.11 -29.82
C ASP A 235 -3.47 -29.81 -29.59
N ILE A 236 -3.36 -29.28 -28.37
CA ILE A 236 -4.02 -28.03 -27.95
C ILE A 236 -3.61 -26.86 -28.85
N SER A 237 -2.33 -26.78 -29.23
CA SER A 237 -1.79 -25.67 -30.03
C SER A 237 -2.34 -25.71 -31.46
N GLN A 238 -2.41 -26.89 -32.07
CA GLN A 238 -3.05 -27.07 -33.39
C GLN A 238 -4.56 -26.77 -33.35
N ALA A 239 -5.21 -27.03 -32.23
CA ALA A 239 -6.62 -26.65 -32.03
C ALA A 239 -6.81 -25.14 -31.76
N GLY A 240 -5.71 -24.37 -31.68
CA GLY A 240 -5.72 -22.93 -31.45
C GLY A 240 -5.81 -22.52 -29.98
N GLY A 241 -5.64 -23.46 -29.05
CA GLY A 241 -5.69 -23.20 -27.62
C GLY A 241 -4.42 -22.49 -27.13
N LYS A 242 -4.62 -21.37 -26.44
CA LYS A 242 -3.56 -20.57 -25.82
C LYS A 242 -3.52 -20.77 -24.31
N ASN A 243 -2.31 -20.78 -23.74
CA ASN A 243 -2.15 -20.76 -22.29
C ASN A 243 -2.36 -19.36 -21.73
N TYR A 244 -2.34 -19.21 -20.40
CA TYR A 244 -2.57 -17.92 -19.76
C TYR A 244 -1.52 -16.85 -20.13
N ILE A 245 -0.27 -17.24 -20.39
CA ILE A 245 0.80 -16.32 -20.79
C ILE A 245 0.50 -15.74 -22.18
N ASP A 246 0.19 -16.62 -23.13
CA ASP A 246 -0.20 -16.24 -24.49
C ASP A 246 -1.48 -15.40 -24.49
N ALA A 247 -2.44 -15.75 -23.63
CA ALA A 247 -3.70 -15.01 -23.49
C ALA A 247 -3.46 -13.56 -23.02
N TYR A 248 -2.59 -13.34 -22.04
CA TYR A 248 -2.21 -11.99 -21.60
C TYR A 248 -1.46 -11.21 -22.68
N LEU A 249 -0.52 -11.86 -23.36
CA LEU A 249 0.25 -11.23 -24.45
C LEU A 249 -0.68 -10.77 -25.59
N GLU A 250 -1.60 -11.64 -26.01
CA GLU A 250 -2.56 -11.33 -27.07
C GLU A 250 -3.62 -10.32 -26.61
N ALA A 251 -4.09 -10.40 -25.36
CA ALA A 251 -4.99 -9.42 -24.78
C ALA A 251 -4.36 -8.02 -24.76
N GLY A 252 -3.12 -7.90 -24.27
CA GLY A 252 -2.39 -6.63 -24.22
C GLY A 252 -2.20 -6.02 -25.61
N LYS A 253 -1.82 -6.84 -26.59
CA LYS A 253 -1.74 -6.43 -28.00
C LYS A 253 -3.08 -5.94 -28.54
N ASN A 254 -4.15 -6.73 -28.38
CA ASN A 254 -5.48 -6.40 -28.89
C ASN A 254 -6.06 -5.14 -28.23
N LEU A 255 -5.84 -4.97 -26.92
CA LEU A 255 -6.20 -3.76 -26.17
C LEU A 255 -5.49 -2.53 -26.74
N ALA A 256 -4.20 -2.62 -27.05
CA ALA A 256 -3.44 -1.51 -27.61
C ALA A 256 -3.86 -1.16 -29.04
N GLU A 257 -3.98 -2.16 -29.92
CA GLU A 257 -4.26 -1.97 -31.35
C GLU A 257 -5.71 -1.58 -31.63
N LYS A 258 -6.68 -2.15 -30.89
CA LYS A 258 -8.11 -2.00 -31.20
C LYS A 258 -8.83 -1.01 -30.28
N TYR A 259 -8.35 -0.82 -29.05
CA TYR A 259 -9.05 -0.05 -28.02
C TYR A 259 -8.23 1.12 -27.45
N ASN A 260 -7.04 1.40 -28.00
CA ASN A 260 -6.18 2.52 -27.60
C ASN A 260 -5.63 2.44 -26.16
N TYR A 261 -5.54 1.24 -25.58
CA TYR A 261 -4.94 1.05 -24.25
C TYR A 261 -3.40 1.07 -24.33
N GLY A 262 -2.74 1.39 -23.21
CA GLY A 262 -1.29 1.21 -23.05
C GLY A 262 -0.90 -0.25 -22.84
N GLY A 263 -1.81 -1.04 -22.28
CA GLY A 263 -1.64 -2.45 -21.97
C GLY A 263 -2.46 -2.88 -20.77
N ILE A 264 -1.92 -3.79 -19.97
CA ILE A 264 -2.57 -4.36 -18.77
C ILE A 264 -1.75 -3.98 -17.54
N VAL A 265 -2.39 -3.63 -16.43
CA VAL A 265 -1.73 -3.56 -15.12
C VAL A 265 -2.29 -4.64 -14.22
N VAL A 266 -1.43 -5.54 -13.76
CA VAL A 266 -1.73 -6.57 -12.76
C VAL A 266 -1.31 -6.03 -11.41
N LEU A 267 -2.28 -5.82 -10.53
CA LEU A 267 -2.06 -5.46 -9.14
C LEU A 267 -2.41 -6.64 -8.24
N TRP A 268 -1.40 -7.27 -7.65
CA TRP A 268 -1.56 -8.43 -6.80
C TRP A 268 -1.33 -8.07 -5.34
N ASP A 269 -2.43 -7.78 -4.63
CA ASP A 269 -2.36 -7.53 -3.18
C ASP A 269 -2.14 -8.85 -2.45
N GLU A 270 -1.38 -8.80 -1.36
CA GLU A 270 -0.97 -10.01 -0.63
C GLU A 270 -0.32 -11.08 -1.52
N PHE A 271 0.43 -10.66 -2.55
CA PHE A 271 1.18 -11.59 -3.40
C PHE A 271 2.08 -12.53 -2.59
N GLY A 272 2.55 -12.05 -1.43
CA GLY A 272 3.28 -12.87 -0.46
C GLY A 272 2.51 -14.09 0.03
N ASN A 273 1.22 -13.94 0.33
CA ASN A 273 0.37 -15.06 0.76
C ASN A 273 0.19 -16.09 -0.37
N ALA A 274 0.12 -15.63 -1.63
CA ALA A 274 0.06 -16.53 -2.78
C ALA A 274 1.35 -17.34 -2.96
N LEU A 275 2.51 -16.75 -2.66
CA LEU A 275 3.80 -17.46 -2.65
C LEU A 275 3.91 -18.42 -1.47
N GLU A 276 3.48 -18.02 -0.28
CA GLU A 276 3.48 -18.89 0.91
C GLU A 276 2.59 -20.12 0.70
N ASP A 277 1.38 -19.94 0.17
CA ASP A 277 0.50 -21.06 -0.19
C ASP A 277 1.13 -21.96 -1.26
N LEU A 278 1.75 -21.37 -2.28
CA LEU A 278 2.43 -22.14 -3.32
C LEU A 278 3.54 -23.04 -2.75
N ILE A 279 4.33 -22.51 -1.82
CA ILE A 279 5.49 -23.23 -1.24
C ILE A 279 5.03 -24.23 -0.17
N GLY A 280 4.04 -23.87 0.65
CA GLY A 280 3.56 -24.68 1.76
C GLY A 280 2.60 -25.80 1.34
N ASN A 281 1.95 -25.69 0.18
CA ASN A 281 0.99 -26.68 -0.29
C ASN A 281 1.68 -27.80 -1.09
N THR A 282 1.82 -28.97 -0.46
CA THR A 282 2.47 -30.16 -1.07
C THR A 282 1.72 -30.75 -2.26
N ALA A 283 0.44 -30.38 -2.47
CA ALA A 283 -0.32 -30.79 -3.65
C ALA A 283 0.06 -29.97 -4.90
N ARG A 284 0.82 -28.87 -4.75
CA ARG A 284 1.22 -27.98 -5.84
C ARG A 284 2.67 -28.22 -6.23
N ASN A 285 2.97 -28.01 -7.52
CA ASN A 285 4.34 -28.03 -8.02
C ASN A 285 4.93 -26.61 -7.97
N ALA A 286 5.44 -26.22 -6.79
CA ALA A 286 6.02 -24.90 -6.55
C ALA A 286 7.10 -24.51 -7.59
N GLY A 287 7.97 -25.44 -7.94
CA GLY A 287 9.04 -25.20 -8.92
C GLY A 287 8.49 -24.84 -10.30
N GLN A 288 7.53 -25.62 -10.80
CA GLN A 288 6.92 -25.39 -12.11
C GLN A 288 6.13 -24.08 -12.16
N GLU A 289 5.37 -23.76 -11.11
CA GLU A 289 4.61 -22.51 -11.07
C GLU A 289 5.50 -21.26 -10.94
N ILE A 290 6.61 -21.33 -10.18
CA ILE A 290 7.59 -20.24 -10.13
C ILE A 290 8.24 -20.04 -11.52
N MET A 291 8.60 -21.12 -12.20
CA MET A 291 9.12 -21.05 -13.57
C MET A 291 8.10 -20.46 -14.54
N SER A 292 6.83 -20.85 -14.43
CA SER A 292 5.75 -20.32 -15.27
C SER A 292 5.49 -18.83 -15.00
N LEU A 293 5.56 -18.40 -13.73
CA LEU A 293 5.47 -16.98 -13.37
C LEU A 293 6.68 -16.18 -13.91
N GLN A 294 7.88 -16.74 -13.87
CA GLN A 294 9.05 -16.11 -14.48
C GLN A 294 8.83 -15.92 -15.99
N GLN A 295 8.41 -16.98 -16.69
CA GLN A 295 8.12 -16.92 -18.12
C GLN A 295 6.99 -15.92 -18.42
N PHE A 296 5.97 -15.86 -17.58
CA PHE A 296 4.90 -14.88 -17.67
C PHE A 296 5.48 -13.46 -17.68
N ILE A 297 6.23 -13.09 -16.63
CA ILE A 297 6.84 -11.76 -16.50
C ILE A 297 7.72 -11.44 -17.72
N GLU A 298 8.61 -12.36 -18.10
CA GLU A 298 9.51 -12.14 -19.23
C GLU A 298 8.74 -11.88 -20.54
N THR A 299 7.67 -12.64 -20.78
CA THR A 299 6.90 -12.59 -22.03
C THR A 299 5.96 -11.39 -22.10
N VAL A 300 5.17 -11.16 -21.04
CA VAL A 300 4.08 -10.16 -21.10
C VAL A 300 4.58 -8.75 -20.82
N CYS A 301 5.73 -8.59 -20.17
CA CYS A 301 6.35 -7.28 -19.93
C CYS A 301 7.24 -6.81 -21.08
N GLU A 302 7.67 -7.69 -21.99
CA GLU A 302 8.58 -7.36 -23.09
C GLU A 302 8.04 -6.33 -24.11
N PRO A 303 6.78 -6.42 -24.59
CA PRO A 303 6.32 -5.61 -25.72
C PRO A 303 6.44 -4.09 -25.53
N ASP A 304 6.90 -3.35 -26.54
CA ASP A 304 6.97 -1.87 -26.46
C ASP A 304 5.58 -1.23 -26.31
N THR A 305 4.54 -1.90 -26.82
CA THR A 305 3.13 -1.49 -26.77
C THR A 305 2.26 -2.66 -26.35
N GLY A 306 1.24 -2.42 -25.51
CA GLY A 306 0.37 -3.49 -25.03
C GLY A 306 1.05 -4.40 -24.00
N HIS A 307 2.12 -3.94 -23.34
CA HIS A 307 2.79 -4.69 -22.28
C HIS A 307 1.94 -4.80 -21.02
N THR A 308 2.31 -5.76 -20.18
CA THR A 308 1.82 -5.86 -18.82
C THR A 308 2.77 -5.14 -17.86
N LEU A 309 2.20 -4.34 -16.96
CA LEU A 309 2.84 -3.87 -15.75
C LEU A 309 2.41 -4.80 -14.61
N PHE A 310 3.37 -5.45 -13.93
CA PHE A 310 3.06 -6.37 -12.85
C PHE A 310 3.52 -5.80 -11.51
N PHE A 311 2.59 -5.57 -10.58
CA PHE A 311 2.84 -5.05 -9.24
C PHE A 311 2.46 -6.10 -8.19
N GLY A 312 3.47 -6.80 -7.65
CA GLY A 312 3.31 -7.66 -6.49
C GLY A 312 3.43 -6.84 -5.20
N VAL A 313 2.52 -7.03 -4.25
CA VAL A 313 2.60 -6.42 -2.92
C VAL A 313 2.89 -7.50 -1.88
N THR A 314 4.04 -7.39 -1.19
CA THR A 314 4.48 -8.41 -0.23
C THR A 314 4.84 -7.83 1.15
N HIS A 315 4.94 -8.69 2.17
CA HIS A 315 5.37 -8.26 3.50
C HIS A 315 6.89 -8.16 3.61
N VAL A 316 7.59 -9.05 2.92
CA VAL A 316 9.04 -9.17 2.92
C VAL A 316 9.58 -9.41 1.51
N SER A 317 10.90 -9.44 1.36
CA SER A 317 11.52 -9.77 0.08
C SER A 317 11.28 -11.25 -0.29
N PHE A 318 11.44 -11.59 -1.57
CA PHE A 318 11.36 -12.99 -2.04
C PHE A 318 12.34 -13.92 -1.31
N GLN A 319 13.55 -13.44 -1.04
CA GLN A 319 14.58 -14.18 -0.28
C GLN A 319 14.08 -14.54 1.12
N GLU A 320 13.49 -13.56 1.81
CA GLU A 320 13.00 -13.76 3.18
C GLU A 320 11.78 -14.70 3.21
N TYR A 321 10.94 -14.75 2.17
CA TYR A 321 9.91 -15.78 2.03
C TYR A 321 10.50 -17.18 1.95
N GLY A 322 11.51 -17.39 1.10
CA GLY A 322 12.16 -18.69 0.98
C GLY A 322 12.72 -19.21 2.30
N ASP A 323 13.26 -18.32 3.14
CA ASP A 323 13.73 -18.65 4.48
C ASP A 323 12.61 -18.93 5.47
N ARG A 324 11.56 -18.09 5.49
CA ARG A 324 10.41 -18.21 6.41
C ARG A 324 9.57 -19.45 6.17
N THR A 325 9.40 -19.86 4.92
CA THR A 325 8.59 -21.04 4.58
C THR A 325 9.38 -22.34 4.65
N HIS A 326 10.65 -22.30 5.11
CA HIS A 326 11.57 -23.46 5.10
C HIS A 326 11.62 -24.16 3.73
N ALA A 327 11.61 -23.38 2.65
CA ALA A 327 11.60 -23.90 1.30
C ALA A 327 12.84 -24.74 1.01
N SER A 328 12.73 -25.72 0.11
CA SER A 328 13.90 -26.46 -0.38
C SER A 328 14.87 -25.53 -1.12
N GLU A 329 16.15 -25.88 -1.16
CA GLU A 329 17.18 -25.06 -1.80
C GLU A 329 16.86 -24.75 -3.27
N VAL A 330 16.25 -25.71 -3.98
CA VAL A 330 15.80 -25.55 -5.37
C VAL A 330 14.72 -24.46 -5.49
N ILE A 331 13.79 -24.38 -4.54
CA ILE A 331 12.74 -23.36 -4.53
C ILE A 331 13.35 -22.00 -4.15
N LYS A 332 14.28 -21.96 -3.19
CA LYS A 332 15.00 -20.73 -2.82
C LYS A 332 15.76 -20.14 -4.00
N GLU A 333 16.54 -20.95 -4.71
CA GLU A 333 17.24 -20.52 -5.94
C GLU A 333 16.26 -20.01 -7.02
N SER A 334 15.08 -20.64 -7.12
CA SER A 334 14.05 -20.21 -8.08
C SER A 334 13.42 -18.86 -7.68
N LEU A 335 13.20 -18.63 -6.37
CA LEU A 335 12.74 -17.35 -5.82
C LEU A 335 13.79 -16.23 -6.00
N GLU A 336 15.08 -16.55 -5.90
CA GLU A 336 16.14 -15.58 -6.19
C GLU A 336 16.21 -15.21 -7.67
N LYS A 337 16.10 -16.20 -8.57
CA LYS A 337 16.08 -15.97 -10.02
C LYS A 337 14.91 -15.07 -10.42
N ILE A 338 13.70 -15.37 -9.94
CA ILE A 338 12.53 -14.53 -10.25
C ILE A 338 12.66 -13.15 -9.61
N SER A 339 13.21 -13.02 -8.40
CA SER A 339 13.48 -11.72 -7.78
C SER A 339 14.37 -10.83 -8.65
N GLY A 340 15.31 -11.41 -9.40
CA GLY A 340 16.14 -10.67 -10.35
C GLY A 340 15.39 -10.13 -11.58
N ARG A 341 14.20 -10.66 -11.90
CA ARG A 341 13.32 -10.17 -12.99
C ARG A 341 12.43 -9.01 -12.56
N PHE A 342 12.28 -8.82 -11.26
CA PHE A 342 11.78 -7.59 -10.70
C PHE A 342 12.97 -6.62 -10.63
N ASN A 343 13.12 -5.73 -11.62
CA ASN A 343 14.28 -4.81 -11.78
C ASN A 343 14.66 -4.05 -10.50
N LYS A 344 13.69 -3.88 -9.59
CA LYS A 344 13.94 -3.37 -8.25
C LYS A 344 12.81 -3.80 -7.32
N ALA A 345 13.14 -4.56 -6.27
CA ALA A 345 12.24 -4.66 -5.13
C ALA A 345 12.23 -3.28 -4.45
N PHE A 346 11.08 -2.60 -4.46
CA PHE A 346 10.92 -1.33 -3.77
C PHE A 346 10.54 -1.63 -2.32
N LYS A 347 11.48 -1.36 -1.42
CA LYS A 347 11.23 -1.38 0.01
C LYS A 347 10.37 -0.17 0.36
N ILE A 348 9.08 -0.41 0.57
CA ILE A 348 8.13 0.58 1.08
C ILE A 348 8.26 0.56 2.60
N GLU A 349 9.31 1.22 3.08
CA GLU A 349 9.49 1.54 4.49
C GLU A 349 9.18 3.00 4.72
N LEU A 350 8.44 3.24 5.78
CA LEU A 350 8.29 4.56 6.36
C LEU A 350 9.64 4.92 6.99
N ASN A 351 10.18 6.10 6.72
CA ASN A 351 11.32 6.61 7.48
C ASN A 351 10.95 6.74 8.97
N ALA A 352 11.90 6.98 9.87
CA ALA A 352 11.61 7.00 11.32
C ALA A 352 10.46 7.97 11.70
N ALA A 353 10.38 9.13 11.04
CA ALA A 353 9.30 10.11 11.24
C ALA A 353 7.94 9.63 10.68
N GLU A 354 7.96 8.97 9.53
CA GLU A 354 6.78 8.41 8.89
C GLU A 354 6.27 7.18 9.66
N SER A 355 7.18 6.36 10.20
CA SER A 355 6.90 5.14 10.96
C SER A 355 6.20 5.45 12.28
N ASP A 356 6.59 6.56 12.91
CA ASP A 356 5.90 7.08 14.08
C ASP A 356 4.58 7.78 13.75
N GLY A 357 4.29 8.05 12.46
CA GLY A 357 2.99 8.56 12.01
C GLY A 357 2.84 10.08 12.02
N TYR A 358 3.91 10.88 12.23
CA TYR A 358 3.81 12.35 12.31
C TYR A 358 3.23 12.98 11.03
N HIS A 359 3.61 12.49 9.86
CA HIS A 359 3.07 12.92 8.58
C HIS A 359 1.53 12.80 8.52
N LEU A 360 0.94 11.79 9.18
CA LEU A 360 -0.52 11.60 9.23
C LEU A 360 -1.22 12.68 10.07
N LEU A 361 -0.53 13.29 11.04
CA LEU A 361 -1.04 14.48 11.73
C LEU A 361 -1.02 15.68 10.80
N GLY A 362 0.08 15.88 10.06
CA GLY A 362 0.20 16.98 9.09
C GLY A 362 -0.88 16.96 8.01
N MET A 363 -1.35 15.78 7.64
CA MET A 363 -2.43 15.61 6.67
C MET A 363 -3.82 16.04 7.17
N GLN A 364 -4.02 16.06 8.49
CA GLN A 364 -5.30 16.49 9.07
C GLN A 364 -5.45 18.01 9.09
N LYS A 365 -4.44 18.76 8.61
CA LYS A 365 -4.51 20.21 8.49
C LYS A 365 -4.15 20.69 7.09
N THR A 366 -4.57 21.90 6.78
CA THR A 366 -4.12 22.64 5.59
C THR A 366 -3.77 24.07 5.99
N TRP A 367 -2.76 24.64 5.34
CA TRP A 367 -2.39 26.05 5.53
C TRP A 367 -3.29 26.95 4.68
N SER A 368 -3.83 28.00 5.30
CA SER A 368 -4.52 29.08 4.59
C SER A 368 -3.52 29.87 3.74
N GLU A 369 -3.98 30.73 2.83
CA GLU A 369 -3.08 31.66 2.12
C GLU A 369 -2.28 32.53 3.09
N GLN A 370 -2.92 32.99 4.15
CA GLN A 370 -2.28 33.80 5.19
C GLN A 370 -1.24 32.98 5.96
N GLY A 371 -1.56 31.72 6.30
CA GLY A 371 -0.60 30.79 6.89
C GLY A 371 0.61 30.55 5.98
N LYS A 372 0.41 30.34 4.67
CA LYS A 372 1.50 30.19 3.70
C LYS A 372 2.37 31.45 3.59
N GLN A 373 1.80 32.64 3.71
CA GLN A 373 2.57 33.88 3.75
C GLN A 373 3.46 33.95 4.99
N LEU A 374 2.93 33.59 6.17
CA LEU A 374 3.73 33.55 7.41
C LEU A 374 4.81 32.46 7.36
N LEU A 375 4.52 31.32 6.74
CA LEU A 375 5.50 30.27 6.51
C LEU A 375 6.71 30.74 5.70
N SER A 376 6.48 31.64 4.73
CA SER A 376 7.55 32.15 3.85
C SER A 376 8.45 33.21 4.50
N GLN A 377 8.11 33.66 5.71
CA GLN A 377 8.92 34.61 6.49
C GLN A 377 9.99 33.88 7.30
N ASP A 378 10.99 34.61 7.79
CA ASP A 378 12.00 34.06 8.70
C ASP A 378 11.36 33.60 10.01
N GLN A 379 11.73 32.40 10.47
CA GLN A 379 11.16 31.76 11.66
C GLN A 379 12.22 31.53 12.74
N PRO A 380 12.69 32.59 13.43
CA PRO A 380 13.71 32.45 14.47
C PRO A 380 13.23 31.57 15.63
N ALA A 381 11.93 31.59 15.94
CA ALA A 381 11.34 30.75 16.99
C ALA A 381 11.39 29.25 16.62
N LYS A 382 11.07 28.88 15.36
CA LYS A 382 11.20 27.50 14.86
C LYS A 382 12.65 27.03 14.96
N LEU A 383 13.61 27.86 14.53
CA LEU A 383 15.04 27.51 14.58
C LEU A 383 15.53 27.27 16.01
N LYS A 384 15.19 28.17 16.95
CA LYS A 384 15.53 28.01 18.37
C LYS A 384 14.95 26.71 18.94
N LEU A 385 13.67 26.45 18.67
CA LEU A 385 13.01 25.24 19.14
C LEU A 385 13.61 23.97 18.50
N LEU A 386 14.03 24.05 17.25
CA LEU A 386 14.67 22.95 16.53
C LEU A 386 16.03 22.61 17.13
N GLU A 387 16.83 23.61 17.51
CA GLU A 387 18.09 23.40 18.24
C GLU A 387 17.84 22.77 19.63
N ALA A 388 16.86 23.29 20.39
CA ALA A 388 16.48 22.74 21.67
C ALA A 388 15.96 21.29 21.58
N CYS A 389 15.25 20.93 20.50
CA CYS A 389 14.80 19.55 20.28
C CYS A 389 15.96 18.62 19.86
N LYS A 390 16.91 19.07 19.05
CA LYS A 390 18.07 18.27 18.62
C LYS A 390 18.93 17.78 19.79
N SER A 391 18.99 18.54 20.88
CA SER A 391 19.77 18.17 22.07
C SER A 391 19.12 17.02 22.88
N LEU A 392 17.82 16.76 22.68
CA LEU A 392 17.08 15.77 23.45
C LEU A 392 17.23 14.35 22.86
N PRO A 393 17.46 13.31 23.70
CA PRO A 393 17.62 11.93 23.24
C PRO A 393 16.44 11.40 22.39
N LEU A 394 15.22 11.87 22.66
CA LEU A 394 14.02 11.42 21.95
C LEU A 394 13.98 11.78 20.45
N PHE A 395 14.82 12.73 19.99
CA PHE A 395 14.88 13.13 18.59
C PHE A 395 16.09 12.57 17.83
N GLN A 396 16.96 11.78 18.47
CA GLN A 396 18.18 11.27 17.83
C GLN A 396 17.88 10.45 16.55
N SER A 397 16.82 9.64 16.55
CA SER A 397 16.38 8.86 15.39
C SER A 397 15.70 9.70 14.30
N LEU A 398 15.31 10.94 14.61
CA LEU A 398 14.57 11.85 13.74
C LEU A 398 15.45 12.99 13.20
N ASN A 399 16.74 13.06 13.57
CA ASN A 399 17.62 14.20 13.29
C ASN A 399 17.66 14.63 11.81
N GLU A 400 17.68 13.68 10.88
CA GLU A 400 17.72 13.97 9.44
C GLU A 400 16.39 14.49 8.87
N HIS A 401 15.28 14.25 9.59
CA HIS A 401 13.92 14.61 9.16
C HIS A 401 13.22 15.57 10.14
N LEU A 402 13.95 16.08 11.13
CA LEU A 402 13.36 16.82 12.25
C LEU A 402 12.63 18.09 11.79
N GLU A 403 13.17 18.78 10.80
CA GLU A 403 12.55 19.98 10.25
C GLU A 403 11.20 19.68 9.58
N GLN A 404 11.12 18.57 8.84
CA GLN A 404 9.87 18.09 8.24
C GLN A 404 8.86 17.72 9.33
N VAL A 405 9.29 17.02 10.39
CA VAL A 405 8.43 16.67 11.52
C VAL A 405 7.80 17.92 12.14
N PHE A 406 8.56 19.00 12.30
CA PHE A 406 8.03 20.26 12.86
C PHE A 406 6.90 20.85 12.02
N GLU A 407 7.00 20.76 10.70
CA GLU A 407 5.95 21.25 9.80
C GLU A 407 4.73 20.35 9.80
N ASP A 408 4.95 19.04 9.82
CA ASP A 408 3.89 18.04 9.88
C ASP A 408 3.09 18.14 11.18
N VAL A 409 3.76 18.31 12.32
CA VAL A 409 3.09 18.25 13.62
C VAL A 409 2.50 19.59 14.08
N TYR A 410 2.84 20.72 13.45
CA TYR A 410 2.26 22.03 13.80
C TYR A 410 0.73 21.98 13.83
N PRO A 411 0.00 22.56 14.80
CA PRO A 411 0.46 23.41 15.89
C PRO A 411 0.83 22.63 17.16
N LEU A 412 1.15 21.33 17.08
CA LEU A 412 1.72 20.63 18.22
C LEU A 412 3.18 21.05 18.42
N HIS A 413 3.57 21.13 19.68
CA HIS A 413 4.98 21.11 20.04
C HIS A 413 5.60 19.76 19.60
N PRO A 414 6.83 19.70 19.06
CA PRO A 414 7.42 18.43 18.60
C PRO A 414 7.47 17.36 19.68
N VAL A 415 7.85 17.72 20.92
CA VAL A 415 7.85 16.79 22.07
C VAL A 415 6.44 16.30 22.38
N MET A 416 5.42 17.15 22.22
CA MET A 416 4.01 16.78 22.38
C MET A 416 3.63 15.71 21.35
N ALA A 417 4.02 15.88 20.08
CA ALA A 417 3.73 14.91 19.03
C ALA A 417 4.40 13.55 19.27
N VAL A 418 5.68 13.53 19.68
CA VAL A 418 6.38 12.29 20.06
C VAL A 418 5.68 11.61 21.22
N GLY A 419 5.30 12.37 22.25
CA GLY A 419 4.56 11.87 23.40
C GLY A 419 3.20 11.28 23.01
N LEU A 420 2.48 11.92 22.09
CA LEU A 420 1.16 11.51 21.62
C LEU A 420 1.19 10.10 21.01
N PHE A 421 2.20 9.82 20.16
CA PHE A 421 2.35 8.51 19.52
C PHE A 421 2.91 7.45 20.48
N ASN A 422 3.90 7.77 21.31
CA ASN A 422 4.41 6.82 22.31
C ASN A 422 3.33 6.36 23.30
N LEU A 423 2.50 7.27 23.82
CA LEU A 423 1.39 6.89 24.70
C LEU A 423 0.31 6.09 23.98
N SER A 424 0.09 6.34 22.69
CA SER A 424 -0.87 5.57 21.89
C SER A 424 -0.48 4.09 21.79
N LYS A 425 0.83 3.79 21.65
CA LYS A 425 1.39 2.44 21.66
C LYS A 425 1.18 1.77 23.02
N LEU A 426 1.48 2.49 24.12
CA LEU A 426 1.27 2.00 25.49
C LEU A 426 -0.21 1.73 25.80
N ALA A 427 -1.11 2.60 25.34
CA ALA A 427 -2.54 2.45 25.56
C ALA A 427 -3.23 1.44 24.61
N GLN A 428 -2.47 0.74 23.75
CA GLN A 428 -2.98 -0.13 22.67
C GLN A 428 -4.04 0.57 21.78
N ALA A 429 -3.91 1.87 21.63
CA ALA A 429 -4.94 2.73 21.07
C ALA A 429 -4.35 3.58 19.93
N ASN A 430 -3.64 2.94 18.99
CA ASN A 430 -2.97 3.60 17.85
C ASN A 430 -3.91 4.55 17.06
N ARG A 431 -5.23 4.29 17.06
CA ARG A 431 -6.23 5.17 16.43
C ARG A 431 -6.42 6.52 17.18
N THR A 432 -6.06 6.61 18.44
CA THR A 432 -6.31 7.75 19.33
C THR A 432 -5.32 8.90 19.11
N ALA A 433 -4.07 8.60 18.72
CA ALA A 433 -3.14 9.66 18.28
C ALA A 433 -3.66 10.35 17.01
N LEU A 434 -4.19 9.57 16.07
CA LEU A 434 -4.67 10.08 14.78
C LEU A 434 -6.00 10.83 14.86
N THR A 435 -6.73 10.79 15.98
CA THR A 435 -7.95 11.59 16.15
C THR A 435 -7.72 12.88 16.94
N PHE A 436 -6.50 13.11 17.45
CA PHE A 436 -6.20 14.21 18.37
C PHE A 436 -6.61 15.59 17.82
N PHE A 437 -6.22 15.91 16.58
CA PHE A 437 -6.58 17.22 16.00
C PHE A 437 -8.07 17.40 15.84
N ARG A 438 -8.78 16.36 15.40
CA ARG A 438 -10.24 16.41 15.25
C ARG A 438 -10.93 16.58 16.60
N ASP A 439 -10.52 15.81 17.59
CA ASP A 439 -11.17 15.76 18.90
C ASP A 439 -10.91 17.05 19.70
N ASN A 440 -9.83 17.79 19.39
CA ASN A 440 -9.43 19.04 20.05
C ASN A 440 -9.49 20.28 19.12
N ALA A 441 -10.10 20.17 17.93
CA ALA A 441 -10.05 21.22 16.90
C ALA A 441 -10.53 22.59 17.41
N GLY A 442 -11.58 22.61 18.24
CA GLY A 442 -12.14 23.83 18.80
C GLY A 442 -11.18 24.57 19.73
N GLU A 443 -10.41 23.87 20.56
CA GLU A 443 -9.40 24.49 21.44
C GLU A 443 -8.22 24.98 20.62
N ILE A 444 -7.70 24.12 19.73
CA ILE A 444 -6.53 24.38 18.91
C ILE A 444 -6.74 25.61 18.01
N LEU A 445 -7.83 25.65 17.25
CA LEU A 445 -8.08 26.72 16.28
C LEU A 445 -8.34 28.10 16.94
N ASN A 446 -8.68 28.12 18.24
CA ASN A 446 -8.90 29.34 19.00
C ASN A 446 -7.63 29.90 19.66
N ALA A 447 -6.49 29.20 19.60
CA ALA A 447 -5.25 29.71 20.17
C ALA A 447 -4.79 30.99 19.47
N GLU A 448 -4.32 31.96 20.25
CA GLU A 448 -3.87 33.27 19.76
C GLU A 448 -2.44 33.20 19.23
N LEU A 449 -2.20 33.85 18.09
CA LEU A 449 -0.87 34.05 17.52
C LEU A 449 -0.31 35.39 18.01
N ASN A 450 0.75 35.31 18.82
CA ASN A 450 1.42 36.50 19.32
C ASN A 450 2.22 37.17 18.21
N ASP A 451 1.98 38.47 18.03
CA ASP A 451 2.68 39.31 17.04
C ASP A 451 2.70 38.75 15.61
N HIS A 452 1.72 37.90 15.26
CA HIS A 452 1.64 37.22 13.96
C HIS A 452 2.81 36.26 13.65
N HIS A 453 3.54 35.82 14.67
CA HIS A 453 4.62 34.84 14.51
C HIS A 453 4.14 33.42 14.85
N LEU A 454 4.70 32.44 14.14
CA LEU A 454 4.45 31.01 14.32
C LEU A 454 5.53 30.37 15.23
N TRP A 455 5.21 29.19 15.80
CA TRP A 455 6.05 28.39 16.69
C TRP A 455 6.41 29.06 18.02
N GLN A 456 5.43 29.63 18.71
CA GLN A 456 5.61 30.25 20.02
C GLN A 456 4.63 29.67 21.06
N LYS A 457 3.83 30.54 21.70
CA LYS A 457 2.91 30.18 22.78
C LYS A 457 1.64 29.49 22.28
N GLU A 458 1.34 29.58 20.99
CA GLU A 458 0.15 28.95 20.39
C GLU A 458 0.29 27.43 20.30
N LEU A 459 1.50 26.90 20.46
CA LEU A 459 1.77 25.47 20.37
C LEU A 459 1.06 24.69 21.47
N VAL A 460 0.47 23.56 21.08
CA VAL A 460 -0.11 22.56 21.98
C VAL A 460 1.03 21.79 22.65
N ARG A 461 1.10 21.82 23.99
CA ARG A 461 2.26 21.31 24.75
C ARG A 461 1.99 20.00 25.46
N LEU A 462 3.09 19.31 25.77
CA LEU A 462 3.13 17.96 26.35
C LEU A 462 2.22 17.74 27.57
N PRO A 463 2.07 18.67 28.54
CA PRO A 463 1.18 18.48 29.69
C PRO A 463 -0.26 18.11 29.32
N GLN A 464 -0.75 18.58 28.17
CA GLN A 464 -2.12 18.30 27.73
C GLN A 464 -2.38 16.81 27.46
N LEU A 465 -1.33 16.00 27.20
CA LEU A 465 -1.49 14.56 27.00
C LEU A 465 -2.06 13.84 28.22
N LEU A 466 -1.76 14.31 29.44
CA LEU A 466 -2.31 13.68 30.64
C LEU A 466 -3.83 13.80 30.69
N HIS A 467 -4.37 14.92 30.23
CA HIS A 467 -5.82 15.11 30.13
C HIS A 467 -6.41 14.24 29.02
N TYR A 468 -5.76 14.22 27.85
CA TYR A 468 -6.23 13.46 26.69
C TYR A 468 -6.26 11.94 26.93
N TYR A 469 -5.23 11.39 27.58
CA TYR A 469 -5.13 9.96 27.88
C TYR A 469 -5.55 9.58 29.31
N ALA A 470 -6.21 10.47 30.06
CA ALA A 470 -6.50 10.28 31.49
C ALA A 470 -7.15 8.92 31.80
N ASP A 471 -8.18 8.54 31.05
CA ASP A 471 -8.91 7.28 31.29
C ASP A 471 -8.08 6.03 30.94
N ASN A 472 -7.19 6.14 29.96
CA ASN A 472 -6.27 5.05 29.59
C ASN A 472 -5.16 4.91 30.64
N LEU A 473 -4.55 6.03 31.05
CA LEU A 473 -3.49 6.05 32.07
C LEU A 473 -3.98 5.59 33.44
N LYS A 474 -5.23 5.91 33.82
CA LYS A 474 -5.87 5.39 35.03
C LYS A 474 -5.99 3.86 35.05
N LYS A 475 -6.12 3.23 33.87
CA LYS A 475 -6.25 1.78 33.72
C LYS A 475 -4.88 1.11 33.66
N GLU A 476 -3.97 1.63 32.84
CA GLU A 476 -2.64 1.05 32.59
C GLU A 476 -1.65 1.30 33.75
N SER A 477 -1.74 2.45 34.43
CA SER A 477 -0.80 2.85 35.48
C SER A 477 -1.51 3.50 36.68
N PRO A 478 -2.38 2.75 37.40
CA PRO A 478 -3.22 3.28 38.47
C PRO A 478 -2.42 3.81 39.67
N SER A 479 -1.25 3.24 39.96
CA SER A 479 -0.39 3.69 41.06
C SER A 479 0.20 5.08 40.82
N ASP A 480 0.72 5.31 39.62
CA ASP A 480 1.40 6.57 39.27
C ASP A 480 0.38 7.68 39.06
N TRP A 481 -0.80 7.36 38.50
CA TRP A 481 -1.92 8.29 38.42
C TRP A 481 -2.38 8.78 39.80
N ARG A 482 -2.53 7.87 40.79
CA ARG A 482 -2.90 8.27 42.16
C ARG A 482 -1.85 9.16 42.82
N ARG A 483 -0.56 8.87 42.62
CA ARG A 483 0.53 9.71 43.13
C ARG A 483 0.47 11.11 42.53
N TYR A 484 0.21 11.19 41.22
CA TYR A 484 0.05 12.45 40.52
C TYR A 484 -1.17 13.25 41.00
N GLU A 485 -2.32 12.61 41.21
CA GLU A 485 -3.52 13.27 41.76
C GLU A 485 -3.25 13.87 43.16
N GLN A 486 -2.55 13.12 44.02
CA GLN A 486 -2.13 13.61 45.34
C GLN A 486 -1.13 14.76 45.24
N ALA A 487 -0.17 14.70 44.30
CA ALA A 487 0.79 15.77 44.10
C ALA A 487 0.09 17.06 43.63
N ILE A 488 -0.81 16.96 42.65
CA ILE A 488 -1.56 18.10 42.13
C ILE A 488 -2.49 18.72 43.17
N SER A 489 -3.14 17.93 44.02
CA SER A 489 -4.03 18.47 45.07
C SER A 489 -3.28 19.30 46.12
N ASN A 490 -1.97 19.08 46.26
CA ASN A 490 -1.12 19.78 47.21
C ASN A 490 -0.38 20.99 46.61
N VAL A 491 -0.58 21.29 45.32
CA VAL A 491 0.04 22.46 44.67
C VAL A 491 -0.67 23.73 45.12
N ASN A 492 0.09 24.58 45.82
CA ASN A 492 -0.30 25.94 46.19
C ASN A 492 0.63 26.95 45.50
N GLY A 493 0.22 28.21 45.39
CA GLY A 493 1.01 29.31 44.81
C GLY A 493 0.35 30.66 45.04
N ASP A 494 1.10 31.74 44.84
CA ASP A 494 0.64 33.11 45.12
C ASP A 494 -0.23 33.68 43.99
N SER A 495 -0.15 33.08 42.79
CA SER A 495 -0.95 33.43 41.63
C SER A 495 -1.48 32.20 40.88
N ALA A 496 -2.56 32.38 40.11
CA ALA A 496 -3.12 31.32 39.27
C ALA A 496 -2.12 30.81 38.21
N GLU A 497 -1.28 31.71 37.69
CA GLU A 497 -0.25 31.37 36.70
C GLU A 497 0.86 30.52 37.33
N GLU A 498 1.30 30.85 38.54
CA GLU A 498 2.29 30.05 39.27
C GLU A 498 1.76 28.65 39.61
N ILE A 499 0.50 28.55 40.04
CA ILE A 499 -0.15 27.26 40.30
C ILE A 499 -0.20 26.42 39.01
N LYS A 500 -0.51 27.04 37.86
CA LYS A 500 -0.54 26.36 36.57
C LYS A 500 0.85 25.82 36.20
N ILE A 501 1.89 26.65 36.27
CA ILE A 501 3.27 26.25 35.96
C ILE A 501 3.71 25.06 36.83
N ARG A 502 3.44 25.11 38.14
CA ARG A 502 3.76 24.00 39.06
C ARG A 502 3.05 22.70 38.67
N LYS A 503 1.78 22.77 38.24
CA LYS A 503 1.03 21.60 37.74
C LYS A 503 1.57 21.09 36.40
N ASP A 504 1.96 21.99 35.50
CA ASP A 504 2.56 21.61 34.21
C ASP A 504 3.89 20.89 34.40
N ILE A 505 4.74 21.34 35.34
CA ILE A 505 5.98 20.65 35.72
C ILE A 505 5.68 19.24 36.22
N LEU A 506 4.75 19.08 37.18
CA LEU A 506 4.36 17.75 37.68
C LEU A 506 3.82 16.85 36.57
N SER A 507 3.11 17.44 35.60
CA SER A 507 2.59 16.73 34.43
C SER A 507 3.70 16.20 33.55
N VAL A 508 4.69 17.03 33.23
CA VAL A 508 5.87 16.63 32.45
C VAL A 508 6.66 15.55 33.18
N LEU A 509 6.83 15.66 34.50
CA LEU A 509 7.55 14.66 35.29
C LEU A 509 6.88 13.29 35.25
N LEU A 510 5.55 13.21 35.34
CA LEU A 510 4.83 11.96 35.18
C LEU A 510 4.98 11.41 33.76
N LEU A 511 4.79 12.25 32.74
CA LEU A 511 4.93 11.85 31.34
C LEU A 511 6.33 11.35 31.01
N ALA A 512 7.37 11.97 31.55
CA ALA A 512 8.76 11.53 31.38
C ALA A 512 9.03 10.15 31.97
N GLN A 513 8.25 9.67 32.93
CA GLN A 513 8.35 8.30 33.46
C GLN A 513 7.62 7.27 32.58
N LEU A 514 6.57 7.70 31.87
CA LEU A 514 5.72 6.84 31.06
C LEU A 514 6.19 6.74 29.60
N LEU A 515 6.92 7.73 29.10
CA LEU A 515 7.38 7.81 27.73
C LEU A 515 8.72 7.09 27.53
N GLU A 516 8.83 6.32 26.46
CA GLU A 516 10.10 5.68 26.06
C GLU A 516 11.15 6.72 25.65
N ASN A 517 12.41 6.50 26.04
CA ASN A 517 13.56 7.36 25.74
C ASN A 517 13.43 8.83 26.21
N VAL A 518 12.52 9.11 27.13
CA VAL A 518 12.40 10.41 27.80
C VAL A 518 12.95 10.27 29.22
N LYS A 519 13.77 11.23 29.64
CA LYS A 519 14.22 11.35 31.04
C LYS A 519 13.79 12.69 31.57
N ALA A 520 13.29 12.71 32.81
CA ALA A 520 13.05 13.96 33.51
C ALA A 520 14.40 14.66 33.74
N SER A 521 14.60 15.78 33.06
CA SER A 521 15.81 16.60 33.16
C SER A 521 15.48 18.08 32.97
N ASP A 522 16.42 18.95 33.34
CA ASP A 522 16.24 20.39 33.18
C ASP A 522 16.16 20.77 31.70
N GLU A 523 16.88 20.07 30.83
CA GLU A 523 16.78 20.22 29.36
C GLU A 523 15.37 19.94 28.86
N LEU A 524 14.74 18.85 29.34
CA LEU A 524 13.38 18.49 28.93
C LEU A 524 12.38 19.55 29.38
N LEU A 525 12.48 20.01 30.63
CA LEU A 525 11.56 21.03 31.18
C LEU A 525 11.73 22.37 30.47
N ALA A 526 12.97 22.78 30.20
CA ALA A 526 13.30 24.01 29.47
C ALA A 526 12.71 23.98 28.05
N CYS A 527 12.91 22.88 27.32
CA CYS A 527 12.39 22.72 25.97
C CYS A 527 10.86 22.66 25.96
N VAL A 528 10.25 21.78 26.77
CA VAL A 528 8.81 21.49 26.72
C VAL A 528 7.95 22.67 27.17
N LEU A 529 8.39 23.42 28.18
CA LEU A 529 7.59 24.48 28.80
C LEU A 529 7.99 25.88 28.36
N TYR A 530 9.23 26.10 27.93
CA TYR A 530 9.78 27.44 27.71
C TYR A 530 10.48 27.65 26.35
N ASP A 531 10.56 26.62 25.50
CA ASP A 531 11.25 26.64 24.20
C ASP A 531 12.72 27.11 24.32
N ASP A 532 13.38 26.76 25.42
CA ASP A 532 14.73 27.22 25.73
C ASP A 532 15.70 26.08 26.06
N GLU A 533 16.99 26.38 25.97
CA GLU A 533 18.02 25.54 26.58
C GLU A 533 18.00 25.74 28.11
N PRO A 534 18.38 24.73 28.91
CA PRO A 534 18.41 24.91 30.35
C PRO A 534 19.38 26.03 30.71
N ASN A 535 19.02 26.86 31.70
CA ASN A 535 19.95 27.81 32.29
C ASN A 535 21.10 27.02 32.93
N THR A 536 22.22 26.87 32.22
CA THR A 536 23.48 26.41 32.79
C THR A 536 24.07 27.56 33.60
N ALA A 537 23.60 27.71 34.84
CA ALA A 537 24.19 28.59 35.85
C ALA A 537 24.92 27.75 36.91
#